data_AF-A0A4Y2LK46-F1
#
_entry.id   AF-A0A4Y2LK46-F1
#
_cell.length_a   1.000
_cell.length_b   1.000
_cell.length_c   1.000
_cell.angle_alpha   90.00
_cell.angle_beta   90.00
_cell.angle_gamma   90.00
#
_symmetry.space_group_name_H-M   'P 1'
#
loop_
_entity.id
_entity.type
_entity.pdbx_description
1 polymer ?
#
loop_
_entity_poly.entity_id
_entity_poly.type
_entity_poly.pdbx_seq_one_letter_code
_entity_poly.pdbx_strand_id
1 'polypeptide(L)'
;MYYETCTKLQADKYPSDVIECFLEGKPFKPESSSLATQYGWGVYERSGLQERWSIWFNRLQHEKKSIDLQDVVKTFDKFGSAIRSDGDKEKLVKNPYYYVQKGNEALDCLKNPQLAIEIYQKAIDLDETYSVTARYNKARALLTIEDNKGRNKKKAKAEFEKNDLVD
;
A
#
# COMPACT_ATOMS: atom_id res chain seq x y z
N MET A 1 34.51 18.59 -6.93
CA MET A 1 34.59 19.22 -5.60
C MET A 1 33.23 19.41 -4.92
N TYR A 2 32.17 19.98 -5.55
CA TYR A 2 30.82 20.04 -4.93
C TYR A 2 30.14 18.67 -4.74
N TYR A 3 30.40 17.74 -5.66
CA TYR A 3 29.77 16.41 -5.68
C TYR A 3 30.23 15.49 -4.53
N GLU A 4 31.51 15.54 -4.13
CA GLU A 4 32.05 14.73 -3.02
C GLU A 4 31.57 15.22 -1.63
N THR A 5 31.22 16.50 -1.52
CA THR A 5 30.77 17.10 -0.26
C THR A 5 29.31 16.75 0.04
N CYS A 6 28.44 16.73 -0.96
CA CYS A 6 27.04 16.29 -0.79
C CYS A 6 26.93 14.79 -0.47
N THR A 7 27.77 13.95 -1.07
CA THR A 7 27.78 12.50 -0.80
C THR A 7 28.17 12.18 0.64
N LYS A 8 29.23 12.81 1.17
CA LYS A 8 29.67 12.59 2.56
C LYS A 8 28.70 13.14 3.61
N LEU A 9 27.93 14.18 3.30
CA LEU A 9 26.98 14.79 4.25
C LEU A 9 25.61 14.09 4.29
N GLN A 10 25.32 13.21 3.33
CA GLN A 10 24.00 12.60 3.18
C GLN A 10 24.01 11.07 2.96
N ALA A 11 25.18 10.43 2.86
CA ALA A 11 25.31 8.97 2.70
C ALA A 11 24.57 8.18 3.79
N ASP A 12 24.56 8.69 5.02
CA ASP A 12 23.93 8.04 6.17
C ASP A 12 22.41 8.29 6.20
N LYS A 13 21.91 9.27 5.42
CA LYS A 13 20.53 9.76 5.47
C LYS A 13 19.65 9.19 4.36
N TYR A 14 20.23 8.82 3.22
CA TYR A 14 19.47 8.31 2.08
C TYR A 14 20.06 7.00 1.57
N PRO A 15 19.21 6.07 1.08
CA PRO A 15 19.66 4.86 0.42
C PRO A 15 20.64 5.15 -0.74
N SER A 16 21.65 4.29 -0.91
CA SER A 16 22.71 4.49 -1.91
C SER A 16 22.19 4.54 -3.34
N ASP A 17 21.16 3.74 -3.67
CA ASP A 17 20.49 3.72 -4.97
C ASP A 17 19.82 5.06 -5.33
N VAL A 18 19.27 5.77 -4.34
CA VAL A 18 18.71 7.12 -4.50
C VAL A 18 19.82 8.14 -4.80
N ILE A 19 20.92 8.07 -4.04
CA ILE A 19 22.06 8.97 -4.21
C ILE A 19 22.68 8.76 -5.58
N GLU A 20 22.93 7.52 -5.98
CA GLU A 20 23.48 7.17 -7.30
C GLU A 20 22.63 7.70 -8.45
N CYS A 21 21.31 7.47 -8.43
CA CYS A 21 20.41 7.98 -9.47
C CYS A 21 20.46 9.51 -9.58
N PHE A 22 20.46 10.21 -8.44
CA PHE A 22 20.56 11.66 -8.40
C PHE A 22 21.89 12.16 -9.00
N LEU A 23 23.01 11.55 -8.61
CA LEU A 23 24.34 11.89 -9.11
C LEU A 23 24.49 11.67 -10.62
N GLU A 24 23.88 10.61 -11.13
CA GLU A 24 23.92 10.26 -12.55
C GLU A 24 22.89 11.03 -13.39
N GLY A 25 22.04 11.87 -12.77
CA GLY A 25 20.95 12.56 -13.45
C GLY A 25 19.90 11.61 -14.04
N LYS A 26 19.79 10.39 -13.50
CA LYS A 26 18.86 9.36 -13.96
C LYS A 26 17.57 9.39 -13.13
N PRO A 27 16.43 9.05 -13.74
CA PRO A 27 15.19 8.88 -12.99
C PRO A 27 15.34 7.70 -12.02
N PHE A 28 15.06 7.95 -10.75
CA PHE A 28 15.01 6.90 -9.73
C PHE A 28 13.85 5.94 -10.03
N LYS A 29 14.13 4.63 -10.05
CA LYS A 29 13.13 3.58 -10.24
C LYS A 29 12.80 2.94 -8.88
N PRO A 30 11.75 3.38 -8.18
CA PRO A 30 11.43 2.89 -6.84
C PRO A 30 11.09 1.39 -6.81
N GLU A 31 10.65 0.84 -7.94
CA GLU A 31 10.26 -0.56 -8.13
C GLU A 31 11.43 -1.54 -7.95
N SER A 32 12.64 -1.09 -8.28
CA SER A 32 13.88 -1.86 -8.13
C SER A 32 14.70 -1.39 -6.93
N SER A 33 14.13 -0.57 -6.05
CA SER A 33 14.86 -0.07 -4.88
C SER A 33 15.15 -1.20 -3.89
N SER A 34 16.23 -1.03 -3.14
CA SER A 34 16.61 -1.95 -2.06
C SER A 34 15.47 -2.13 -1.05
N LEU A 35 14.82 -1.03 -0.67
CA LEU A 35 13.68 -1.01 0.24
C LEU A 35 12.46 -1.75 -0.33
N ALA A 36 12.10 -1.48 -1.60
CA ALA A 36 10.97 -2.17 -2.23
C ALA A 36 11.22 -3.68 -2.35
N THR A 37 12.47 -4.07 -2.63
CA THR A 37 12.87 -5.48 -2.69
C THR A 37 12.80 -6.14 -1.31
N GLN A 38 13.39 -5.49 -0.28
CA GLN A 38 13.45 -6.02 1.09
C GLN A 38 12.06 -6.31 1.66
N TYR A 39 11.10 -5.41 1.43
CA TYR A 39 9.75 -5.53 1.98
C TYR A 39 8.71 -6.05 0.97
N GLY A 40 9.14 -6.47 -0.23
CA GLY A 40 8.24 -6.98 -1.27
C GLY A 40 7.16 -5.98 -1.71
N TRP A 41 7.48 -4.69 -1.75
CA TRP A 41 6.53 -3.65 -2.13
C TRP A 41 6.27 -3.67 -3.64
N GLY A 42 5.21 -4.39 -4.02
CA GLY A 42 4.71 -4.46 -5.37
C GLY A 42 4.03 -3.16 -5.81
N VAL A 43 3.34 -3.23 -6.95
CA VAL A 43 2.64 -2.07 -7.51
C VAL A 43 1.64 -1.44 -6.52
N TYR A 44 0.91 -2.25 -5.75
CA TYR A 44 -0.12 -1.77 -4.83
C TYR A 44 0.44 -1.09 -3.58
N GLU A 45 1.50 -1.62 -2.99
CA GLU A 45 2.20 -0.96 -1.87
C GLU A 45 2.75 0.39 -2.30
N ARG A 46 3.31 0.47 -3.51
CA ARG A 46 3.80 1.71 -4.10
C ARG A 46 2.68 2.71 -4.38
N SER A 47 1.56 2.26 -4.94
CA SER A 47 0.38 3.12 -5.15
C SER A 47 -0.20 3.62 -3.83
N GLY A 48 -0.29 2.76 -2.81
CA GLY A 48 -0.71 3.16 -1.47
C GLY A 48 0.21 4.21 -0.83
N LEU A 49 1.53 4.09 -1.01
CA LEU A 49 2.47 5.11 -0.56
C LEU A 49 2.28 6.43 -1.33
N GLN A 50 2.13 6.37 -2.64
CA GLN A 50 1.92 7.55 -3.48
C GLN A 50 0.64 8.29 -3.08
N GLU A 51 -0.46 7.58 -2.84
CA GLU A 51 -1.71 8.17 -2.35
C GLU A 51 -1.50 8.90 -1.03
N ARG A 52 -0.85 8.24 -0.05
CA ARG A 52 -0.58 8.84 1.26
C ARG A 52 0.31 10.07 1.18
N TRP A 53 1.33 10.03 0.32
CA TRP A 53 2.17 11.20 0.04
C TRP A 53 1.35 12.34 -0.56
N SER A 54 0.48 12.03 -1.52
CA SER A 54 -0.38 13.01 -2.19
C SER A 54 -1.35 13.68 -1.21
N ILE A 55 -1.97 12.90 -0.31
CA ILE A 55 -2.83 13.41 0.76
C ILE A 55 -2.05 14.31 1.71
N TRP A 56 -0.88 13.88 2.18
CA TRP A 56 -0.03 14.68 3.06
C TRP A 56 0.36 16.01 2.39
N PHE A 57 0.79 15.96 1.14
CA PHE A 57 1.20 17.14 0.38
C PHE A 57 0.03 18.10 0.15
N ASN A 58 -1.15 17.59 -0.22
CA ASN A 58 -2.35 18.41 -0.39
C ASN A 58 -2.76 19.10 0.91
N ARG A 59 -2.71 18.41 2.06
CA ARG A 59 -2.98 19.04 3.37
C ARG A 59 -2.00 20.18 3.66
N LEU A 60 -0.72 19.97 3.36
CA LEU A 60 0.30 21.02 3.53
C LEU A 60 -0.03 22.28 2.71
N GLN A 61 -0.49 22.11 1.47
CA GLN A 61 -0.85 23.22 0.57
C GLN A 61 -2.12 23.96 1.02
N HIS A 62 -3.13 23.24 1.51
CA HIS A 62 -4.44 23.81 1.79
C HIS A 62 -4.62 24.31 3.24
N GLU A 63 -3.95 23.69 4.22
CA GLU A 63 -4.14 24.02 5.63
C GLU A 63 -3.24 25.19 6.09
N LYS A 64 -2.15 25.49 5.35
CA LYS A 64 -1.20 26.54 5.73
C LYS A 64 -1.29 27.77 4.81
N LYS A 65 -1.77 28.89 5.36
CA LYS A 65 -1.75 30.22 4.71
C LYS A 65 -0.35 30.74 4.42
N SER A 66 0.63 30.35 5.24
CA SER A 66 2.05 30.63 5.04
C SER A 66 2.86 29.39 5.41
N ILE A 67 3.80 29.00 4.55
CA ILE A 67 4.61 27.80 4.72
C ILE A 67 5.93 28.20 5.38
N ASP A 68 6.12 27.80 6.63
CA ASP A 68 7.44 27.81 7.28
C ASP A 68 8.20 26.52 6.92
N LEU A 69 9.43 26.66 6.42
CA LEU A 69 10.27 25.54 6.00
C LEU A 69 10.62 24.60 7.16
N GLN A 70 10.84 25.12 8.36
CA GLN A 70 11.16 24.28 9.52
C GLN A 70 9.98 23.37 9.88
N ASP A 71 8.77 23.93 9.83
CA ASP A 71 7.54 23.16 9.99
C ASP A 71 7.34 22.11 8.88
N VAL A 72 7.64 22.43 7.61
CA VAL A 72 7.55 21.46 6.51
C VAL A 72 8.48 20.28 6.77
N VAL A 73 9.74 20.55 7.11
CA VAL A 73 10.72 19.49 7.39
C VAL A 73 10.23 18.63 8.56
N LYS A 74 9.78 19.25 9.65
CA LYS A 74 9.26 18.53 10.83
C LYS A 74 8.04 17.65 10.51
N THR A 75 7.12 18.14 9.67
CA THR A 75 5.93 17.36 9.29
C THR A 75 6.27 16.25 8.30
N PHE A 76 7.24 16.47 7.41
CA PHE A 76 7.76 15.45 6.51
C PHE A 76 8.48 14.33 7.27
N ASP A 77 9.29 14.65 8.28
CA ASP A 77 9.98 13.65 9.12
C ASP A 77 8.99 12.76 9.85
N LYS A 78 7.89 13.34 10.35
CA LYS A 78 6.77 12.59 10.95
C LYS A 78 6.10 11.68 9.93
N PHE A 79 5.80 12.19 8.73
CA PHE A 79 5.25 11.40 7.64
C PHE A 79 6.16 10.22 7.30
N GLY A 80 7.45 10.47 7.04
CA GLY A 80 8.41 9.42 6.69
C GLY A 80 8.57 8.37 7.79
N SER A 81 8.55 8.78 9.06
CA SER A 81 8.62 7.84 10.19
C SER A 81 7.37 6.96 10.30
N ALA A 82 6.18 7.53 10.04
CA ALA A 82 4.94 6.75 9.97
C ALA A 82 4.95 5.76 8.78
N ILE A 83 5.45 6.18 7.61
CA ILE A 83 5.61 5.31 6.44
C ILE A 83 6.52 4.12 6.76
N ARG A 84 7.69 4.36 7.36
CA ARG A 84 8.62 3.29 7.76
C ARG A 84 7.98 2.32 8.74
N SER A 85 7.36 2.83 9.81
CA SER A 85 6.70 1.96 10.80
C SER A 85 5.54 1.15 10.21
N ASP A 86 4.78 1.71 9.27
CA ASP A 86 3.71 0.97 8.58
C ASP A 86 4.29 -0.05 7.60
N GLY A 87 5.38 0.30 6.93
CA GLY A 87 6.15 -0.57 6.04
C GLY A 87 6.61 -1.85 6.73
N ASP A 88 7.24 -1.72 7.91
CA ASP A 88 7.71 -2.84 8.73
C ASP A 88 6.59 -3.78 9.19
N LYS A 89 5.34 -3.28 9.20
CA LYS A 89 4.16 -4.03 9.67
C LYS A 89 3.26 -4.51 8.52
N GLU A 90 3.69 -4.33 7.27
CA GLU A 90 2.88 -4.59 6.07
C GLU A 90 1.54 -3.81 6.05
N LYS A 91 1.53 -2.60 6.61
CA LYS A 91 0.34 -1.73 6.73
C LYS A 91 0.46 -0.45 5.91
N LEU A 92 1.27 -0.49 4.83
CA LEU A 92 1.55 0.67 4.01
C LEU A 92 0.30 1.16 3.26
N VAL A 93 -0.46 0.22 2.70
CA VAL A 93 -1.73 0.45 2.01
C VAL A 93 -2.82 0.77 3.04
N LYS A 94 -3.47 1.93 2.86
CA LYS A 94 -4.59 2.38 3.71
C LYS A 94 -5.92 2.52 2.96
N ASN A 95 -5.90 2.52 1.63
CA ASN A 95 -7.11 2.49 0.82
C ASN A 95 -7.49 1.03 0.47
N PRO A 96 -8.68 0.55 0.89
CA PRO A 96 -9.17 -0.80 0.61
C PRO A 96 -9.15 -1.17 -0.88
N TYR A 97 -9.30 -0.18 -1.77
CA TYR A 97 -9.31 -0.37 -3.22
C TYR A 97 -8.07 -1.13 -3.71
N TYR A 98 -6.89 -0.79 -3.20
CA TYR A 98 -5.64 -1.43 -3.63
C TYR A 98 -5.57 -2.90 -3.20
N TYR A 99 -6.12 -3.26 -2.04
CA TYR A 99 -6.24 -4.67 -1.66
C TYR A 99 -7.28 -5.40 -2.50
N VAL A 100 -8.38 -4.77 -2.91
CA VAL A 100 -9.31 -5.38 -3.87
C VAL A 100 -8.61 -5.72 -5.18
N GLN A 101 -7.81 -4.82 -5.73
CA GLN A 101 -7.08 -5.09 -6.97
C GLN A 101 -5.99 -6.16 -6.78
N LYS A 102 -5.23 -6.09 -5.69
CA LYS A 102 -4.23 -7.11 -5.35
C LYS A 102 -4.86 -8.50 -5.17
N GLY A 103 -6.06 -8.57 -4.59
CA GLY A 103 -6.82 -9.81 -4.46
C GLY A 103 -7.28 -10.35 -5.82
N ASN A 104 -7.72 -9.48 -6.73
CA ASN A 104 -8.09 -9.87 -8.09
C ASN A 104 -6.88 -10.46 -8.84
N GLU A 105 -5.70 -9.83 -8.74
CA GLU A 105 -4.49 -10.37 -9.34
C GLU A 105 -4.11 -11.73 -8.76
N ALA A 106 -4.22 -11.91 -7.43
CA ALA A 106 -3.97 -13.20 -6.80
C ALA A 106 -4.93 -14.29 -7.31
N LEU A 107 -6.22 -13.95 -7.51
CA LEU A 107 -7.22 -14.89 -8.00
C LEU A 107 -7.06 -15.21 -9.49
N ASP A 108 -6.94 -14.17 -10.31
CA ASP A 108 -7.09 -14.27 -11.76
C ASP A 108 -5.76 -14.51 -12.46
N CYS A 109 -4.65 -13.93 -11.98
CA CYS A 109 -3.33 -14.06 -12.58
C CYS A 109 -2.53 -15.19 -11.91
N LEU A 110 -2.44 -15.17 -10.57
CA LEU A 110 -1.63 -16.13 -9.83
C LEU A 110 -2.35 -17.47 -9.58
N LYS A 111 -3.65 -17.54 -9.89
CA LYS A 111 -4.53 -18.70 -9.64
C LYS A 111 -4.45 -19.20 -8.20
N ASN A 112 -4.30 -18.28 -7.24
CA ASN A 112 -4.19 -18.56 -5.83
C ASN A 112 -5.41 -18.01 -5.06
N PRO A 113 -6.52 -18.77 -5.03
CA PRO A 113 -7.75 -18.32 -4.37
C PRO A 113 -7.58 -18.14 -2.86
N GLN A 114 -6.69 -18.89 -2.21
CA GLN A 114 -6.46 -18.78 -0.77
C GLN A 114 -5.79 -17.43 -0.42
N LEU A 115 -4.76 -17.06 -1.17
CA LEU A 115 -4.12 -15.76 -1.04
C LEU A 115 -5.10 -14.61 -1.34
N ALA A 116 -5.93 -14.76 -2.37
CA ALA A 116 -6.95 -13.77 -2.70
C ALA A 116 -7.93 -13.55 -1.53
N ILE A 117 -8.40 -14.61 -0.87
CA ILE A 117 -9.28 -14.52 0.31
C ILE A 117 -8.64 -13.72 1.45
N GLU A 118 -7.36 -13.98 1.74
CA GLU A 118 -6.60 -13.26 2.78
C GLU A 118 -6.44 -11.78 2.43
N ILE A 119 -6.16 -11.47 1.17
CA ILE A 119 -6.02 -10.09 0.71
C ILE A 119 -7.36 -9.35 0.75
N TYR A 120 -8.47 -9.96 0.29
CA TYR A 120 -9.78 -9.33 0.39
C TYR A 120 -10.18 -9.10 1.84
N GLN A 121 -9.79 -9.98 2.77
CA GLN A 121 -9.99 -9.72 4.19
C GLN A 121 -9.25 -8.45 4.65
N LYS A 122 -8.00 -8.23 4.20
CA LYS A 122 -7.29 -6.96 4.49
C LYS A 122 -8.06 -5.73 3.98
N ALA A 123 -8.75 -5.83 2.84
CA ALA A 123 -9.61 -4.75 2.34
C ALA A 123 -10.83 -4.52 3.25
N ILE A 124 -11.50 -5.60 3.68
CA ILE A 124 -12.64 -5.55 4.60
C ILE A 124 -12.23 -4.97 5.95
N ASP A 125 -11.07 -5.36 6.48
CA ASP A 125 -10.57 -4.88 7.79
C ASP A 125 -10.26 -3.38 7.78
N LEU A 126 -9.97 -2.79 6.61
CA LEU A 126 -9.73 -1.34 6.48
C LEU A 126 -11.02 -0.53 6.42
N ASP A 127 -12.09 -1.10 5.87
CA ASP A 127 -13.38 -0.41 5.72
C ASP A 127 -14.52 -1.43 5.73
N GLU A 128 -14.92 -1.84 6.94
CA GLU A 128 -15.93 -2.89 7.08
C GLU A 128 -17.27 -2.46 6.46
N THR A 129 -17.62 -1.18 6.60
CA THR A 129 -18.89 -0.59 6.15
C THR A 129 -19.01 -0.57 4.64
N TYR A 130 -17.98 -0.10 3.92
CA TYR A 130 -18.02 0.05 2.46
C TYR A 130 -17.21 -1.04 1.73
N SER A 131 -17.28 -2.27 2.23
CA SER A 131 -16.51 -3.41 1.71
C SER A 131 -17.27 -4.31 0.72
N VAL A 132 -18.39 -3.87 0.17
CA VAL A 132 -19.28 -4.69 -0.70
C VAL A 132 -18.50 -5.41 -1.81
N THR A 133 -17.64 -4.69 -2.52
CA THR A 133 -16.80 -5.25 -3.60
C THR A 133 -15.81 -6.28 -3.07
N ALA A 134 -15.17 -6.02 -1.92
CA ALA A 134 -14.22 -6.95 -1.32
C ALA A 134 -14.91 -8.23 -0.83
N ARG A 135 -16.07 -8.11 -0.19
CA ARG A 135 -16.89 -9.25 0.27
C ARG A 135 -17.39 -10.09 -0.91
N TYR A 136 -17.88 -9.45 -1.96
CA TYR A 136 -18.29 -10.13 -3.19
C TYR A 136 -17.13 -10.92 -3.80
N ASN A 137 -15.96 -10.29 -3.96
CA ASN A 137 -14.80 -10.96 -4.54
C ASN A 137 -14.24 -12.07 -3.65
N LYS A 138 -14.28 -11.89 -2.31
CA LYS A 138 -13.91 -12.94 -1.35
C LYS A 138 -14.84 -14.15 -1.44
N ALA A 139 -16.15 -13.92 -1.56
CA ALA A 139 -17.13 -14.97 -1.79
C ALA A 139 -16.85 -15.72 -3.11
N ARG A 140 -16.53 -14.99 -4.18
CA ARG A 140 -16.12 -15.58 -5.47
C ARG A 140 -14.89 -16.46 -5.30
N ALA A 141 -13.84 -15.98 -4.64
CA ALA A 141 -12.62 -16.74 -4.40
C ALA A 141 -12.86 -18.00 -3.55
N LEU A 142 -13.74 -17.94 -2.53
CA LEU A 142 -14.16 -19.11 -1.75
C LEU A 142 -14.82 -20.19 -2.62
N LEU A 143 -15.63 -19.79 -3.60
CA LEU A 143 -16.33 -20.71 -4.49
C LEU A 143 -15.42 -21.34 -5.56
N THR A 144 -14.27 -20.73 -5.86
CA THR A 144 -13.26 -21.25 -6.79
C THR A 144 -12.48 -22.44 -6.23
N ILE A 145 -12.41 -22.61 -4.90
CA ILE A 145 -11.70 -23.73 -4.27
C ILE A 145 -12.50 -25.02 -4.49
N GLU A 146 -11.90 -26.01 -5.17
CA GLU A 146 -12.55 -27.27 -5.58
C GLU A 146 -13.07 -28.13 -4.42
N ASP A 147 -12.56 -27.98 -3.19
CA ASP A 147 -13.07 -28.68 -2.00
C ASP A 147 -14.42 -28.07 -1.54
N ASN A 148 -15.44 -28.31 -2.35
CA ASN A 148 -16.77 -27.75 -2.24
C ASN A 148 -17.70 -28.62 -1.36
N LYS A 149 -17.16 -29.25 -0.31
CA LYS A 149 -17.93 -29.95 0.74
C LYS A 149 -18.67 -28.96 1.66
N GLY A 150 -19.58 -28.15 1.10
CA GLY A 150 -20.54 -27.28 1.79
C GLY A 150 -19.97 -26.10 2.61
N ARG A 151 -18.76 -26.19 3.16
CA ARG A 151 -18.17 -25.19 4.06
C ARG A 151 -17.86 -23.87 3.35
N ASN A 152 -17.24 -23.91 2.16
CA ASN A 152 -16.94 -22.70 1.40
C ASN A 152 -18.21 -22.02 0.87
N LYS A 153 -19.23 -22.79 0.48
CA LYS A 153 -20.57 -22.25 0.14
C LYS A 153 -21.20 -21.51 1.32
N LYS A 154 -21.13 -22.06 2.54
CA LYS A 154 -21.62 -21.38 3.75
C LYS A 154 -20.84 -20.09 4.03
N LYS A 155 -19.51 -20.10 3.91
CA LYS A 155 -18.68 -18.90 4.07
C LYS A 155 -19.03 -17.84 3.02
N ALA A 156 -19.16 -18.23 1.75
CA ALA A 156 -19.52 -17.31 0.67
C ALA A 156 -20.90 -16.69 0.91
N LYS A 157 -21.89 -17.50 1.31
CA LYS A 157 -23.22 -17.00 1.69
C LYS A 157 -23.15 -15.96 2.82
N ALA A 158 -22.35 -16.23 3.86
CA ALA A 158 -22.19 -15.29 4.97
C ALA A 158 -21.54 -13.96 4.55
N GLU A 159 -20.65 -13.96 3.55
CA GLU A 159 -20.12 -12.71 3.00
C GLU A 159 -21.18 -11.91 2.25
N PHE A 160 -22.10 -12.56 1.53
CA PHE A 160 -23.23 -11.89 0.88
C PHE A 160 -24.24 -11.35 1.89
N GLU A 161 -24.62 -12.14 2.90
CA GLU A 161 -25.57 -11.73 3.93
C GLU A 161 -25.08 -10.50 4.73
N LYS A 162 -23.77 -10.32 4.87
CA LYS A 162 -23.18 -9.14 5.51
C LYS A 162 -23.23 -7.88 4.62
N ASN A 163 -23.36 -8.03 3.30
CA ASN A 163 -23.58 -6.89 2.41
C ASN A 163 -25.00 -6.35 2.53
N ASP A 164 -25.98 -7.23 2.74
CA ASP A 164 -27.41 -6.89 2.77
C ASP A 164 -27.86 -6.20 4.08
N LEU A 165 -26.95 -6.01 5.04
CA LEU A 165 -27.21 -5.38 6.34
C LEU A 165 -26.86 -3.88 6.38
N VAL A 166 -26.45 -3.29 5.25
CA VAL A 166 -25.98 -1.90 5.16
C VAL A 166 -26.99 -0.97 4.45
N ASP A 167 -28.19 -1.46 4.16
CA ASP A 167 -29.31 -0.66 3.63
C ASP A 167 -30.17 -0.01 4.73
#